data_AF-A0A971JVX4-F1
#
_entry.id   AF-A0A971JVX4-F1
#
_cell.length_a   1.000
_cell.length_b   1.000
_cell.length_c   1.000
_cell.angle_alpha   90.00
_cell.angle_beta   90.00
_cell.angle_gamma   90.00
#
_symmetry.space_group_name_H-M   'P 1'
#
loop_
_entity.id
_entity.type
_entity.pdbx_description
1 polymer ?
#
loop_
_entity_poly.entity_id
_entity_poly.type
_entity_poly.pdbx_seq_one_letter_code
_entity_poly.pdbx_strand_id
1 'polypeptide(L)'
;MTDLVAGLDTSDDPRSPLRRLWGYARGHRGRFLAAMAVTVLNKLADVMPELLIGVAVDVVVRRDDSFVGQVLGIESLTAQLTALAVLNVLVWLVESASDWVSHLLWRNLAQTIEHELRLDAYDHVQGLELAWFEDQSTGGLLSVLNDDINQLERFLDIGAIEIISVTVNVIFVGAVFFAAAPTLGLFAFVPIPVIIWGSILFQRRL
;
A
#
# COMPACT_ATOMS: atom_id res chain seq x y z
N MET A 1 -23.10 -14.68 21.17
CA MET A 1 -22.46 -15.97 20.82
C MET A 1 -23.31 -16.79 19.86
N THR A 2 -24.64 -16.71 19.95
CA THR A 2 -25.61 -17.28 18.99
C THR A 2 -25.60 -16.57 17.61
N ASP A 3 -25.20 -15.30 17.54
CA ASP A 3 -25.13 -14.54 16.28
C ASP A 3 -23.86 -14.76 15.45
N LEU A 4 -22.84 -15.46 15.98
CA LEU A 4 -21.59 -15.70 15.25
C LEU A 4 -21.68 -16.95 14.35
N VAL A 5 -22.59 -17.86 14.66
CA VAL A 5 -22.83 -19.12 13.90
C VAL A 5 -23.94 -18.95 12.85
N ALA A 6 -24.89 -18.02 13.06
CA ALA A 6 -25.95 -17.71 12.09
C ALA A 6 -25.45 -17.03 10.79
N GLY A 7 -24.17 -16.67 10.72
CA GLY A 7 -23.52 -16.09 9.54
C GLY A 7 -22.79 -17.11 8.65
N LEU A 8 -22.89 -18.41 8.93
CA LEU A 8 -22.38 -19.48 8.06
C LEU A 8 -23.45 -19.91 7.04
N ASP A 9 -24.10 -18.92 6.42
CA ASP A 9 -24.80 -19.15 5.16
C ASP A 9 -23.74 -19.55 4.12
N THR A 10 -23.87 -20.77 3.60
CA THR A 10 -23.03 -21.37 2.55
C THR A 10 -23.34 -20.76 1.17
N SER A 11 -23.71 -19.48 1.11
CA SER A 11 -23.93 -18.79 -0.15
C SER A 11 -22.58 -18.37 -0.73
N ASP A 12 -22.31 -18.87 -1.94
CA ASP A 12 -21.23 -18.52 -2.88
C ASP A 12 -21.22 -17.00 -3.19
N ASP A 13 -21.00 -16.12 -2.21
CA ASP A 13 -20.79 -14.69 -2.42
C ASP A 13 -19.31 -14.33 -2.20
N PRO A 14 -18.49 -14.24 -3.28
CA PRO A 14 -17.10 -13.81 -3.19
C PRO A 14 -16.92 -12.39 -2.64
N ARG A 15 -18.00 -11.62 -2.41
CA ARG A 15 -17.96 -10.29 -1.77
C ARG A 15 -17.90 -10.33 -0.23
N SER A 16 -18.07 -11.51 0.38
CA SER A 16 -18.14 -11.73 1.83
C SER A 16 -16.78 -11.91 2.55
N PRO A 17 -15.75 -12.58 1.99
CA PRO A 17 -14.52 -12.90 2.73
C PRO A 17 -13.72 -11.68 3.17
N LEU A 18 -13.44 -10.75 2.25
CA LEU A 18 -12.70 -9.51 2.56
C LEU A 18 -13.45 -8.62 3.55
N ARG A 19 -14.78 -8.66 3.53
CA ARG A 19 -15.62 -7.88 4.43
C ARG A 19 -15.64 -8.46 5.85
N ARG A 20 -15.63 -9.79 5.99
CA ARG A 20 -15.48 -10.49 7.28
C ARG A 20 -14.09 -10.25 7.86
N LEU A 21 -13.07 -10.30 7.01
CA LEU A 21 -11.69 -10.00 7.36
C LEU A 21 -11.50 -8.55 7.83
N TRP A 22 -12.11 -7.61 7.12
CA TRP A 22 -12.20 -6.21 7.55
C TRP A 22 -12.99 -6.01 8.85
N GLY A 23 -13.95 -6.89 9.13
CA GLY A 23 -14.69 -6.95 10.39
C GLY A 23 -13.79 -7.32 11.57
N TYR A 24 -12.87 -8.26 11.39
CA TYR A 24 -11.88 -8.67 12.38
C TYR A 24 -10.78 -7.61 12.58
N ALA A 25 -10.21 -7.11 11.46
CA ALA A 25 -9.22 -6.03 11.48
C ALA A 25 -9.77 -4.68 11.99
N ARG A 26 -11.09 -4.57 12.22
CA ARG A 26 -11.77 -3.39 12.77
C ARG A 26 -11.20 -2.97 14.13
N GLY A 27 -10.72 -3.92 14.94
CA GLY A 27 -10.05 -3.66 16.22
C GLY A 27 -8.75 -2.87 16.08
N HIS A 28 -8.09 -2.96 14.91
CA HIS A 28 -6.78 -2.35 14.66
C HIS A 28 -6.83 -1.15 13.70
N ARG A 29 -8.01 -0.55 13.50
CA ARG A 29 -8.20 0.57 12.56
C ARG A 29 -7.27 1.76 12.80
N GLY A 30 -6.97 2.08 14.05
CA GLY A 30 -6.04 3.16 14.37
C GLY A 30 -4.63 2.89 13.85
N ARG A 31 -4.13 1.66 14.03
CA ARG A 31 -2.81 1.22 13.54
C ARG A 31 -2.78 1.16 12.02
N PHE A 32 -3.84 0.64 11.41
CA PHE A 32 -3.98 0.60 9.95
C PHE A 32 -4.01 2.00 9.33
N LEU A 33 -4.80 2.93 9.89
CA LEU A 33 -4.88 4.31 9.41
C LEU A 33 -3.56 5.05 9.61
N ALA A 34 -2.86 4.82 10.73
CA ALA A 34 -1.53 5.38 10.96
C ALA A 34 -0.52 4.85 9.93
N ALA A 35 -0.49 3.52 9.70
CA ALA A 35 0.38 2.90 8.71
C ALA A 35 0.11 3.48 7.31
N MET A 36 -1.17 3.53 6.90
CA MET A 36 -1.60 4.12 5.63
C MET A 36 -1.18 5.58 5.50
N ALA A 37 -1.38 6.41 6.53
CA ALA A 37 -1.00 7.82 6.50
C ALA A 37 0.52 8.00 6.31
N VAL A 38 1.33 7.19 7.01
CA VAL A 38 2.79 7.21 6.85
C VAL A 38 3.20 6.70 5.46
N THR A 39 2.55 5.66 4.93
CA THR A 39 2.80 5.16 3.55
C THR A 39 2.48 6.24 2.51
N VAL A 40 1.36 6.95 2.65
CA VAL A 40 1.00 8.05 1.74
C VAL A 40 2.04 9.17 1.82
N LEU A 41 2.45 9.56 3.03
CA LEU A 41 3.49 10.57 3.23
C LEU A 41 4.81 10.14 2.59
N ASN A 42 5.23 8.90 2.79
CA ASN A 42 6.41 8.33 2.15
C ASN A 42 6.30 8.43 0.62
N LYS A 43 5.16 8.04 0.02
CA LYS A 43 4.99 8.14 -1.43
C LYS A 43 4.98 9.54 -1.99
N LEU A 44 4.56 10.53 -1.21
CA LEU A 44 4.75 11.93 -1.61
C LEU A 44 6.23 12.31 -1.60
N ALA A 45 6.99 11.90 -0.58
CA ALA A 45 8.43 12.16 -0.49
C ALA A 45 9.25 11.41 -1.55
N ASP A 46 8.88 10.17 -1.87
CA ASP A 46 9.49 9.28 -2.88
C ASP A 46 9.46 9.91 -4.28
N VAL A 47 8.40 10.66 -4.61
CA VAL A 47 8.23 11.33 -5.93
C VAL A 47 8.88 12.72 -5.99
N MET A 48 9.25 13.30 -4.84
CA MET A 48 9.82 14.66 -4.82
C MET A 48 11.14 14.77 -5.61
N PRO A 49 12.10 13.82 -5.55
CA PRO A 49 13.36 13.93 -6.30
C PRO A 49 13.14 14.10 -7.81
N GLU A 50 12.18 13.41 -8.41
CA GLU A 50 11.85 13.55 -9.84
C GLU A 50 11.34 14.97 -10.16
N LEU A 51 10.52 15.54 -9.28
CA LEU A 51 10.04 16.91 -9.42
C LEU A 51 11.18 17.92 -9.22
N LEU A 52 12.05 17.69 -8.25
CA LEU A 52 13.21 18.53 -7.97
C LEU A 52 14.19 18.52 -9.15
N ILE A 53 14.37 17.39 -9.85
CA ILE A 53 15.14 17.35 -11.10
C ILE A 53 14.49 18.23 -12.17
N GLY A 54 13.16 18.17 -12.32
CA GLY A 54 12.43 19.05 -13.23
C GLY A 54 12.66 20.54 -12.94
N VAL A 55 12.61 20.92 -11.66
CA VAL A 55 12.91 22.28 -11.21
C VAL A 55 14.39 22.64 -11.41
N ALA A 56 15.31 21.73 -11.16
CA ALA A 56 16.74 21.97 -11.38
C ALA A 56 17.06 22.20 -12.86
N VAL A 57 16.40 21.46 -13.77
CA VAL A 57 16.50 21.71 -15.22
C VAL A 57 15.96 23.09 -15.58
N ASP A 58 14.82 23.50 -15.02
CA ASP A 58 14.27 24.85 -15.24
C ASP A 58 15.25 25.95 -14.81
N VAL A 59 15.87 25.79 -13.65
CA VAL A 59 16.91 26.70 -13.13
C VAL A 59 18.11 26.80 -14.07
N VAL A 60 18.60 25.67 -14.58
CA VAL A 60 19.76 25.65 -15.50
C VAL A 60 19.42 26.25 -16.85
N VAL A 61 18.19 26.03 -17.35
CA VAL A 61 17.76 26.47 -18.69
C VAL A 61 17.32 27.93 -18.70
N ARG A 62 16.55 28.39 -17.69
CA ARG A 62 15.94 29.73 -17.65
C ARG A 62 16.72 30.74 -16.80
N ARG A 63 17.70 30.29 -15.99
CA ARG A 63 18.58 31.13 -15.16
C ARG A 63 17.80 32.15 -14.31
N ASP A 64 17.87 33.43 -14.65
CA ASP A 64 17.30 34.54 -13.86
C ASP A 64 15.75 34.59 -13.92
N ASP A 65 15.13 33.99 -14.93
CA ASP A 65 13.67 33.84 -15.06
C ASP A 65 13.14 32.50 -14.52
N SER A 66 13.97 31.75 -13.79
CA SER A 66 13.55 30.47 -13.21
C SER A 66 12.53 30.65 -12.08
N PHE A 67 11.67 29.65 -11.91
CA PHE A 67 10.68 29.62 -10.82
C PHE A 67 11.32 29.84 -9.44
N VAL A 68 12.52 29.29 -9.22
CA VAL A 68 13.27 29.41 -7.96
C VAL A 68 13.83 30.82 -7.77
N GLY A 69 14.34 31.47 -8.82
CA GLY A 69 14.78 32.86 -8.78
C GLY A 69 13.66 33.83 -8.40
N GLN A 70 12.45 33.63 -8.96
CA GLN A 70 11.28 34.46 -8.67
C GLN A 70 10.66 34.20 -7.29
N VAL A 71 10.67 32.96 -6.80
CA VAL A 71 10.04 32.58 -5.52
C VAL A 71 10.98 32.76 -4.33
N LEU A 72 12.27 32.42 -4.47
CA LEU A 72 13.25 32.50 -3.37
C LEU A 72 14.09 33.80 -3.39
N GLY A 73 14.04 34.59 -4.46
CA GLY A 73 14.82 35.83 -4.58
C GLY A 73 16.34 35.61 -4.65
N ILE A 74 16.76 34.41 -5.05
CA ILE A 74 18.17 34.02 -5.13
C ILE A 74 18.62 34.16 -6.59
N GLU A 75 19.41 35.19 -6.91
CA GLU A 75 19.87 35.43 -8.30
C GLU A 75 21.01 34.49 -8.73
N SER A 76 21.76 33.92 -7.78
CA SER A 76 22.91 33.06 -8.10
C SER A 76 22.49 31.62 -8.42
N LEU A 77 22.79 31.17 -9.65
CA LEU A 77 22.59 29.78 -10.11
C LEU A 77 23.15 28.75 -9.12
N THR A 78 24.37 28.95 -8.63
CA THR A 78 25.03 28.02 -7.69
C THR A 78 24.26 27.93 -6.37
N ALA A 79 23.72 29.05 -5.89
CA ALA A 79 22.95 29.08 -4.65
C ALA A 79 21.58 28.38 -4.83
N GLN A 80 20.91 28.57 -5.97
CA GLN A 80 19.65 27.87 -6.27
C GLN A 80 19.86 26.35 -6.35
N LEU A 81 20.88 25.89 -7.08
CA LEU A 81 21.20 24.46 -7.18
C LEU A 81 21.64 23.87 -5.84
N THR A 82 22.38 24.62 -5.02
CA THR A 82 22.77 24.16 -3.68
C THR A 82 21.55 24.03 -2.76
N ALA A 83 20.61 24.98 -2.82
CA ALA A 83 19.37 24.90 -2.05
C ALA A 83 18.52 23.69 -2.47
N LEU A 84 18.39 23.43 -3.79
CA LEU A 84 17.70 22.24 -4.30
C LEU A 84 18.40 20.94 -3.88
N ALA A 85 19.74 20.90 -3.88
CA ALA A 85 20.50 19.74 -3.44
C ALA A 85 20.29 19.47 -1.94
N VAL A 86 20.34 20.49 -1.09
CA VAL A 86 20.07 20.37 0.34
C VAL A 86 18.62 19.91 0.58
N LEU A 87 17.65 20.50 -0.13
CA LEU A 87 16.26 20.08 -0.05
C LEU A 87 16.09 18.61 -0.47
N ASN A 88 16.76 18.17 -1.54
CA ASN A 88 16.71 16.78 -1.99
C ASN A 88 17.26 15.81 -0.92
N VAL A 89 18.35 16.18 -0.25
CA VAL A 89 18.87 15.39 0.88
C VAL A 89 17.86 15.31 2.02
N LEU A 90 17.21 16.43 2.38
CA LEU A 90 16.17 16.42 3.42
C LEU A 90 14.97 15.57 3.03
N VAL A 91 14.54 15.64 1.77
CA VAL A 91 13.47 14.79 1.22
C VAL A 91 13.85 13.32 1.37
N TRP A 92 15.07 12.92 0.99
CA TRP A 92 15.54 11.54 1.14
C TRP A 92 15.57 11.07 2.59
N LEU A 93 15.95 11.94 3.53
CA LEU A 93 15.91 11.60 4.95
C LEU A 93 14.47 11.37 5.44
N VAL A 94 13.53 12.21 5.02
CA VAL A 94 12.11 12.05 5.36
C VAL A 94 11.52 10.80 4.69
N GLU A 95 11.83 10.59 3.42
CA GLU A 95 11.45 9.40 2.65
C GLU A 95 11.92 8.14 3.37
N SER A 96 13.21 8.01 3.66
CA SER A 96 13.78 6.82 4.30
C SER A 96 13.24 6.60 5.72
N ALA A 97 13.10 7.67 6.52
CA ALA A 97 12.53 7.55 7.85
C ALA A 97 11.05 7.13 7.81
N SER A 98 10.27 7.71 6.91
CA SER A 98 8.85 7.35 6.75
C SER A 98 8.67 5.95 6.16
N ASP A 99 9.55 5.51 5.26
CA ASP A 99 9.55 4.14 4.74
C ASP A 99 9.77 3.13 5.86
N TRP A 100 10.79 3.36 6.68
CA TRP A 100 11.08 2.50 7.83
C TRP A 100 9.92 2.44 8.82
N VAL A 101 9.33 3.59 9.16
CA VAL A 101 8.16 3.65 10.07
C VAL A 101 6.95 2.93 9.45
N SER A 102 6.71 3.11 8.15
CA SER A 102 5.63 2.43 7.41
C SER A 102 5.79 0.91 7.54
N HIS A 103 6.95 0.37 7.19
CA HIS A 103 7.24 -1.06 7.30
C HIS A 103 7.10 -1.58 8.73
N LEU A 104 7.56 -0.82 9.73
CA LEU A 104 7.41 -1.20 11.12
C LEU A 104 5.94 -1.29 11.55
N LEU A 105 5.11 -0.32 11.14
CA LEU A 105 3.69 -0.30 11.48
C LEU A 105 2.93 -1.45 10.82
N TRP A 106 3.18 -1.71 9.54
CA TRP A 106 2.56 -2.80 8.80
C TRP A 106 2.96 -4.17 9.32
N ARG A 107 4.26 -4.41 9.57
CA ARG A 107 4.75 -5.67 10.17
C ARG A 107 4.10 -5.94 11.52
N ASN A 108 4.11 -4.95 12.42
CA ASN A 108 3.50 -5.12 13.74
C ASN A 108 2.00 -5.38 13.64
N LEU A 109 1.30 -4.72 12.72
CA LEU A 109 -0.12 -4.95 12.47
C LEU A 109 -0.38 -6.38 11.97
N ALA A 110 0.37 -6.82 10.96
CA ALA A 110 0.23 -8.15 10.36
C ALA A 110 0.48 -9.26 11.39
N GLN A 111 1.57 -9.14 12.14
CA GLN A 111 1.97 -10.10 13.19
C GLN A 111 0.98 -10.13 14.36
N THR A 112 0.43 -8.97 14.76
CA THR A 112 -0.61 -8.93 15.80
C THR A 112 -1.87 -9.66 15.34
N ILE A 113 -2.32 -9.39 14.11
CA ILE A 113 -3.53 -10.02 13.55
C ILE A 113 -3.30 -11.52 13.34
N GLU A 114 -2.12 -11.93 12.86
CA GLU A 114 -1.75 -13.35 12.72
C GLU A 114 -1.86 -14.08 14.07
N HIS A 115 -1.30 -13.49 15.12
CA HIS A 115 -1.30 -14.07 16.46
C HIS A 115 -2.71 -14.22 17.01
N GLU A 116 -3.52 -13.17 16.94
CA GLU A 116 -4.91 -13.17 17.42
C GLU A 116 -5.76 -14.21 16.66
N LEU A 117 -5.65 -14.24 15.32
CA LEU A 117 -6.38 -15.21 14.50
C LEU A 117 -5.97 -16.65 14.79
N ARG A 118 -4.69 -16.88 15.00
CA ARG A 118 -4.18 -18.21 15.33
C ARG A 118 -4.74 -18.68 16.67
N LEU A 119 -4.75 -17.82 17.69
CA LEU A 119 -5.34 -18.15 18.99
C LEU A 119 -6.85 -18.42 18.87
N ASP A 120 -7.59 -17.53 18.23
CA ASP A 120 -9.04 -17.68 18.07
C ASP A 120 -9.41 -18.95 17.29
N ALA A 121 -8.64 -19.27 16.24
CA ALA A 121 -8.86 -20.48 15.46
C ALA A 121 -8.53 -21.75 16.26
N TYR A 122 -7.44 -21.76 17.03
CA TYR A 122 -7.12 -22.90 17.89
C TYR A 122 -8.15 -23.10 19.01
N ASP A 123 -8.58 -22.03 19.68
CA ASP A 123 -9.58 -22.09 20.75
C ASP A 123 -10.93 -22.59 20.20
N HIS A 124 -11.32 -22.14 19.01
CA HIS A 124 -12.53 -22.62 18.35
C HIS A 124 -12.44 -24.12 18.03
N VAL A 125 -11.33 -24.56 17.44
CA VAL A 125 -11.12 -25.96 17.07
C VAL A 125 -11.11 -26.87 18.29
N GLN A 126 -10.50 -26.46 19.40
CA GLN A 126 -10.50 -27.24 20.64
C GLN A 126 -11.90 -27.41 21.26
N GLY A 127 -12.84 -26.49 20.96
CA GLY A 127 -14.22 -26.56 21.43
C GLY A 127 -15.14 -27.44 20.58
N LEU A 128 -14.66 -28.01 19.47
CA LEU A 128 -15.48 -28.82 18.56
C LEU A 128 -15.66 -30.25 19.09
N GLU A 129 -16.83 -30.84 18.82
CA GLU A 129 -17.13 -32.21 19.19
C GLU A 129 -16.37 -33.21 18.31
N LEU A 130 -16.10 -34.41 18.85
CA LEU A 130 -15.37 -35.46 18.12
C LEU A 130 -16.02 -35.82 16.77
N ALA A 131 -17.35 -35.84 16.71
CA ALA A 131 -18.10 -36.12 15.49
C ALA A 131 -17.76 -35.16 14.33
N TRP A 132 -17.43 -33.90 14.63
CA TRP A 132 -16.98 -32.96 13.61
C TRP A 132 -15.62 -33.36 13.02
N PHE A 133 -14.72 -33.90 13.83
CA PHE A 133 -13.40 -34.34 13.38
C PHE A 133 -13.46 -35.64 12.56
N GLU A 134 -14.45 -36.51 12.80
CA GLU A 134 -14.63 -37.75 12.03
C GLU A 134 -15.00 -37.47 10.56
N ASP A 135 -15.69 -36.35 10.31
CA ASP A 135 -16.09 -35.91 8.97
C ASP A 135 -15.06 -34.98 8.29
N GLN A 136 -13.94 -34.65 8.96
CA GLN A 136 -12.95 -33.72 8.41
C GLN A 136 -11.57 -34.31 8.16
N SER A 137 -10.96 -33.87 7.04
CA SER A 137 -9.57 -34.20 6.75
C SER A 137 -8.65 -33.43 7.71
N THR A 138 -7.80 -34.15 8.45
CA THR A 138 -6.76 -33.54 9.31
C THR A 138 -5.88 -32.57 8.53
N GLY A 139 -5.63 -32.86 7.24
CA GLY A 139 -4.86 -31.99 6.35
C GLY A 139 -5.53 -30.65 6.06
N GLY A 140 -6.84 -30.64 5.80
CA GLY A 140 -7.59 -29.40 5.58
C GLY A 140 -7.58 -28.49 6.82
N LEU A 141 -7.75 -29.08 8.01
CA LEU A 141 -7.66 -28.34 9.26
C LEU A 141 -6.28 -27.69 9.46
N LEU A 142 -5.20 -28.45 9.24
CA LEU A 142 -3.83 -27.94 9.36
C LEU A 142 -3.52 -26.87 8.32
N SER A 143 -4.08 -26.98 7.11
CA SER A 143 -3.96 -25.97 6.05
C SER A 143 -4.62 -24.65 6.47
N VAL A 144 -5.81 -24.69 7.08
CA VAL A 144 -6.48 -23.46 7.56
C VAL A 144 -5.69 -22.82 8.71
N LEU A 145 -5.24 -23.63 9.68
CA LEU A 145 -4.53 -23.13 10.86
C LEU A 145 -3.12 -22.58 10.57
N ASN A 146 -2.53 -22.96 9.44
CA ASN A 146 -1.20 -22.48 9.02
C ASN A 146 -1.27 -21.64 7.75
N ASP A 147 -1.64 -22.24 6.63
CA ASP A 147 -1.46 -21.63 5.31
C ASP A 147 -2.40 -20.44 5.09
N ASP A 148 -3.66 -20.53 5.50
CA ASP A 148 -4.62 -19.43 5.32
C ASP A 148 -4.29 -18.25 6.22
N ILE A 149 -3.91 -18.51 7.48
CA ILE A 149 -3.48 -17.49 8.43
C ILE A 149 -2.19 -16.82 7.93
N ASN A 150 -1.21 -17.60 7.47
CA ASN A 150 0.04 -17.07 6.93
C ASN A 150 -0.17 -16.29 5.61
N GLN A 151 -1.12 -16.70 4.77
CA GLN A 151 -1.49 -15.94 3.56
C GLN A 151 -2.05 -14.57 3.92
N LEU A 152 -2.89 -14.50 4.95
CA LEU A 152 -3.42 -13.24 5.42
C LEU A 152 -2.33 -12.33 5.99
N GLU A 153 -1.42 -12.89 6.80
CA GLU A 153 -0.29 -12.14 7.33
C GLU A 153 0.53 -11.52 6.21
N ARG A 154 0.91 -12.30 5.19
CA ARG A 154 1.63 -11.79 4.02
C ARG A 154 0.86 -10.73 3.24
N PHE A 155 -0.46 -10.89 3.14
CA PHE A 155 -1.31 -9.89 2.50
C PHE A 155 -1.28 -8.57 3.29
N LEU A 156 -1.29 -8.60 4.62
CA LEU A 156 -1.23 -7.39 5.45
C LEU A 156 0.19 -6.79 5.50
N ASP A 157 1.23 -7.61 5.53
CA ASP A 157 2.63 -7.17 5.59
C ASP A 157 3.11 -6.56 4.27
N ILE A 158 2.76 -7.18 3.14
CA ILE A 158 3.29 -6.80 1.81
C ILE A 158 2.16 -6.31 0.90
N GLY A 159 1.13 -7.13 0.70
CA GLY A 159 0.10 -6.88 -0.31
C GLY A 159 -0.65 -5.55 -0.09
N ALA A 160 -1.00 -5.23 1.15
CA ALA A 160 -1.70 -4.00 1.49
C ALA A 160 -0.84 -2.76 1.22
N ILE A 161 0.45 -2.81 1.56
CA ILE A 161 1.41 -1.73 1.30
C ILE A 161 1.54 -1.49 -0.20
N GLU A 162 1.70 -2.55 -0.99
CA GLU A 162 1.86 -2.47 -2.44
C GLU A 162 0.61 -1.88 -3.10
N ILE A 163 -0.59 -2.36 -2.74
CA ILE A 163 -1.86 -1.84 -3.28
C ILE A 163 -2.00 -0.34 -3.01
N ILE A 164 -1.74 0.08 -1.76
CA ILE A 164 -1.82 1.50 -1.37
C ILE A 164 -0.78 2.30 -2.14
N SER A 165 0.46 1.83 -2.18
CA SER A 165 1.59 2.51 -2.83
C SER A 165 1.34 2.70 -4.33
N VAL A 166 0.93 1.65 -5.04
CA VAL A 166 0.61 1.72 -6.47
C VAL A 166 -0.55 2.68 -6.72
N THR A 167 -1.61 2.60 -5.90
CA THR A 167 -2.77 3.48 -6.04
C THR A 167 -2.39 4.95 -5.84
N VAL A 168 -1.66 5.26 -4.77
CA VAL A 168 -1.20 6.62 -4.48
C VAL A 168 -0.27 7.13 -5.58
N ASN A 169 0.68 6.31 -6.04
CA ASN A 169 1.60 6.66 -7.10
C ASN A 169 0.85 6.99 -8.41
N VAL A 170 -0.04 6.11 -8.86
CA VAL A 170 -0.84 6.31 -10.09
C VAL A 170 -1.68 7.59 -10.00
N ILE A 171 -2.33 7.85 -8.86
CA ILE A 171 -3.14 9.06 -8.68
C ILE A 171 -2.27 10.32 -8.64
N PHE A 172 -1.20 10.30 -7.84
CA PHE A 172 -0.36 11.48 -7.60
C PHE A 172 0.48 11.82 -8.82
N VAL A 173 1.26 10.87 -9.34
CA VAL A 173 2.06 11.05 -10.56
C VAL A 173 1.16 11.35 -11.75
N GLY A 174 0.01 10.67 -11.85
CA GLY A 174 -1.00 10.98 -12.86
C GLY A 174 -1.47 12.42 -12.78
N ALA A 175 -1.89 12.89 -11.59
CA ALA A 175 -2.33 14.27 -11.40
C ALA A 175 -1.24 15.28 -11.79
N VAL A 176 0.02 15.04 -11.38
CA VAL A 176 1.16 15.90 -11.75
C VAL A 176 1.39 15.91 -13.25
N PHE A 177 1.42 14.75 -13.90
CA PHE A 177 1.63 14.65 -15.35
C PHE A 177 0.51 15.30 -16.15
N PHE A 178 -0.75 15.06 -15.78
CA PHE A 178 -1.90 15.68 -16.46
C PHE A 178 -1.97 17.19 -16.22
N ALA A 179 -1.50 17.69 -15.07
CA ALA A 179 -1.40 19.13 -14.82
C ALA A 179 -0.27 19.79 -15.61
N ALA A 180 0.90 19.13 -15.70
CA ALA A 180 2.09 19.69 -16.35
C ALA A 180 2.06 19.55 -17.89
N ALA A 181 1.67 18.40 -18.41
CA ALA A 181 1.65 18.10 -19.83
C ALA A 181 0.56 17.06 -20.17
N PRO A 182 -0.71 17.49 -20.36
CA PRO A 182 -1.84 16.59 -20.58
C PRO A 182 -1.66 15.62 -21.76
N THR A 183 -0.99 16.08 -22.83
CA THR A 183 -0.73 15.27 -24.02
C THR A 183 0.26 14.13 -23.72
N LEU A 184 1.36 14.43 -23.02
CA LEU A 184 2.32 13.41 -22.58
C LEU A 184 1.69 12.46 -21.56
N GLY A 185 0.87 12.98 -20.64
CA GLY A 185 0.10 12.17 -19.69
C GLY A 185 -0.80 11.16 -20.40
N LEU A 186 -1.51 11.56 -21.45
CA LEU A 186 -2.35 10.64 -22.22
C LEU A 186 -1.52 9.50 -22.82
N PHE A 187 -0.42 9.79 -23.50
CA PHE A 187 0.45 8.76 -24.09
C PHE A 187 1.09 7.85 -23.05
N ALA A 188 1.50 8.39 -21.90
CA ALA A 188 2.10 7.64 -20.80
C ALA A 188 1.11 6.67 -20.13
N PHE A 189 -0.18 7.02 -20.08
CA PHE A 189 -1.20 6.22 -19.41
C PHE A 189 -1.90 5.22 -20.33
N VAL A 190 -1.83 5.37 -21.66
CA VAL A 190 -2.42 4.42 -22.64
C VAL A 190 -1.97 2.96 -22.43
N PRO A 191 -0.71 2.65 -22.09
CA PRO A 191 -0.30 1.26 -21.81
C PRO A 191 -0.96 0.65 -20.56
N ILE A 192 -1.37 1.45 -19.58
CA ILE A 192 -1.87 0.95 -18.29
C ILE A 192 -3.14 0.10 -18.46
N PRO A 193 -4.22 0.56 -19.14
CA PRO A 193 -5.38 -0.27 -19.42
C PRO A 193 -5.05 -1.57 -20.17
N VAL A 194 -4.08 -1.53 -21.09
CA VAL A 194 -3.65 -2.70 -21.88
C VAL A 194 -2.97 -3.73 -20.96
N ILE A 195 -2.09 -3.28 -20.07
CA ILE A 195 -1.42 -4.14 -19.08
C ILE A 195 -2.45 -4.74 -18.12
N ILE A 196 -3.39 -3.94 -17.60
CA ILE A 196 -4.44 -4.42 -16.70
C ILE A 196 -5.30 -5.47 -17.41
N TRP A 197 -5.74 -5.19 -18.64
CA TRP A 197 -6.52 -6.14 -19.43
C TRP A 197 -5.76 -7.46 -19.66
N GLY A 198 -4.49 -7.37 -20.06
CA GLY A 198 -3.63 -8.53 -20.28
C GLY A 198 -3.42 -9.35 -19.01
N SER A 199 -3.21 -8.68 -17.87
CA SER A 199 -3.06 -9.29 -16.56
C SER A 199 -4.33 -10.06 -16.16
N ILE A 200 -5.51 -9.44 -16.28
CA ILE A 200 -6.80 -10.09 -15.95
C ILE A 200 -7.05 -11.30 -16.86
N LEU A 201 -6.74 -11.19 -18.15
CA LEU A 201 -6.90 -12.30 -19.10
C LEU A 201 -6.00 -13.48 -18.73
N PHE A 202 -4.75 -13.21 -18.33
CA PHE A 202 -3.80 -14.23 -17.90
C PHE A 202 -4.24 -14.88 -16.58
N GLN A 203 -4.68 -14.08 -15.61
CA GLN A 203 -5.17 -14.57 -14.31
C GLN A 203 -6.39 -15.49 -14.45
N ARG A 204 -7.26 -15.26 -15.43
CA ARG A 204 -8.41 -16.14 -15.71
C ARG A 204 -8.05 -17.47 -16.37
N ARG A 205 -6.81 -17.62 -16.85
CA ARG A 205 -6.33 -18.85 -17.51
C ARG A 205 -5.51 -19.74 -16.57
N LEU A 206 -5.16 -19.24 -15.38
CA LEU A 206 -4.58 -20.01 -14.28
C LEU A 206 -5.72 -20.58 -13.42
#